data_AF-A0A956A8U3-F1
#
_entry.id   AF-A0A956A8U3-F1
#
_cell.length_a   1.000
_cell.length_b   1.000
_cell.length_c   1.000
_cell.angle_alpha   90.00
_cell.angle_beta   90.00
_cell.angle_gamma   90.00
#
_symmetry.space_group_name_H-M   'P 1'
#
loop_
_entity.id
_entity.type
_entity.pdbx_description
1 polymer ?
#
loop_
_entity_poly.entity_id
_entity_poly.type
_entity_poly.pdbx_seq_one_letter_code
_entity_poly.pdbx_strand_id
1 'polypeptide(L)'
;LIAWAVALGGDAPGVRAVSRIVDAMAAAGLPAPTLDLGLVAVAEAGRLPRGSAAAIFAVGRSVGWIAHALEQRSASHLLRPRARYVGP
;
A
#
# COMPACT_ATOMS: atom_id res chain seq x y z
N LEU A 1 7.67 -2.48 -8.26
CA LEU A 1 8.33 -2.20 -6.96
C LEU A 1 9.14 -3.36 -6.44
N ILE A 2 8.61 -4.60 -6.37
CA ILE A 2 9.36 -5.76 -5.87
C ILE A 2 10.65 -6.01 -6.68
N ALA A 3 10.57 -6.04 -8.01
CA ALA A 3 11.78 -6.17 -8.86
C ALA A 3 12.80 -5.03 -8.63
N TRP A 4 12.33 -3.82 -8.33
CA TRP A 4 13.19 -2.67 -8.03
C TRP A 4 13.84 -2.79 -6.64
N ALA A 5 13.09 -3.28 -5.65
CA ALA A 5 13.61 -3.59 -4.33
C ALA A 5 14.67 -4.70 -4.38
N VAL A 6 14.50 -5.71 -5.24
CA VAL A 6 15.53 -6.73 -5.51
C VAL A 6 16.77 -6.11 -6.14
N ALA A 7 16.62 -5.20 -7.10
CA ALA A 7 17.74 -4.49 -7.71
C ALA A 7 18.50 -3.58 -6.72
N LEU A 8 17.80 -2.96 -5.76
CA LEU A 8 18.38 -2.06 -4.75
C LEU A 8 18.99 -2.78 -3.56
N GLY A 9 18.27 -3.76 -3.00
CA GLY A 9 18.60 -4.42 -1.75
C GLY A 9 19.29 -5.78 -1.93
N GLY A 10 19.45 -6.25 -3.17
CA GLY A 10 20.01 -7.55 -3.49
C GLY A 10 19.36 -8.66 -2.67
N ASP A 11 20.20 -9.39 -1.94
CA ASP A 11 19.82 -10.53 -1.10
C ASP A 11 19.56 -10.14 0.37
N ALA A 12 19.09 -8.92 0.64
CA ALA A 12 18.67 -8.58 2.01
C ALA A 12 17.59 -9.57 2.53
N PRO A 13 17.66 -10.03 3.79
CA PRO A 13 16.72 -11.03 4.32
C PRO A 13 15.25 -10.66 4.14
N GLY A 14 14.89 -9.39 4.36
CA GLY A 14 13.53 -8.89 4.17
C GLY A 14 13.07 -8.90 2.71
N VAL A 15 13.95 -8.54 1.78
CA VAL A 15 13.66 -8.59 0.33
C VAL A 15 13.44 -10.03 -0.13
N ARG A 16 14.29 -10.97 0.30
CA ARG A 16 14.08 -12.40 0.02
C ARG A 16 12.79 -12.94 0.61
N ALA A 17 12.45 -12.56 1.84
CA ALA A 17 11.21 -12.98 2.47
C ALA A 17 10.00 -12.51 1.66
N VAL A 18 9.99 -11.24 1.22
CA VAL A 18 8.93 -10.72 0.34
C VAL A 18 8.88 -11.49 -0.99
N SER A 19 10.00 -11.73 -1.66
CA SER A 19 10.00 -12.48 -2.92
C SER A 19 9.43 -13.89 -2.76
N ARG A 20 9.79 -14.61 -1.69
CA ARG A 20 9.25 -15.95 -1.41
C ARG A 20 7.74 -15.93 -1.15
N ILE A 21 7.23 -14.89 -0.50
CA ILE A 21 5.78 -14.73 -0.31
C ILE A 21 5.11 -14.56 -1.67
N VAL A 22 5.67 -13.75 -2.57
CA VAL A 22 5.14 -13.52 -3.91
C VAL A 22 5.14 -14.81 -4.74
N ASP A 23 6.24 -15.57 -4.70
CA ASP A 23 6.34 -16.85 -5.38
C ASP A 23 5.32 -17.86 -4.84
N ALA A 24 5.13 -17.92 -3.51
CA ALA A 24 4.15 -18.79 -2.88
C ALA A 24 2.71 -18.38 -3.23
N MET A 25 2.40 -17.08 -3.29
CA MET A 25 1.10 -16.58 -3.74
C MET A 25 0.80 -17.01 -5.18
N ALA A 26 1.79 -16.86 -6.07
CA ALA A 26 1.65 -17.27 -7.46
C ALA A 26 1.45 -18.80 -7.58
N ALA A 27 2.21 -19.60 -6.84
CA ALA A 27 2.07 -21.06 -6.81
C ALA A 27 0.69 -21.50 -6.28
N ALA A 28 0.10 -20.73 -5.36
CA ALA A 28 -1.25 -20.96 -4.85
C ALA A 28 -2.38 -20.43 -5.77
N GLY A 29 -2.05 -19.84 -6.91
CA GLY A 29 -3.03 -19.25 -7.84
C GLY A 29 -3.71 -17.98 -7.30
N LEU A 30 -3.08 -17.29 -6.35
CA LEU A 30 -3.60 -16.04 -5.80
C LEU A 30 -3.34 -14.87 -6.76
N PRO A 31 -4.16 -13.80 -6.70
CA PRO A 31 -3.89 -12.58 -7.45
C PRO A 31 -2.52 -11.99 -7.13
N ALA A 32 -1.98 -11.23 -8.09
CA ALA A 32 -0.75 -10.47 -7.88
C ALA A 32 -0.87 -9.57 -6.62
N PRO A 33 0.24 -9.39 -5.88
CA PRO A 33 0.22 -8.60 -4.65
C PRO A 33 -0.10 -7.13 -4.92
N THR A 34 -0.69 -6.47 -3.93
CA THR A 34 -0.98 -5.04 -3.99
C THR A 34 0.29 -4.19 -3.92
N LEU A 35 0.13 -2.89 -4.18
CA LEU A 35 1.20 -1.88 -4.04
C LEU A 35 1.87 -1.95 -2.66
N ASP A 36 1.11 -2.25 -1.60
CA ASP A 36 1.57 -2.24 -0.21
C ASP A 36 2.74 -3.20 0.02
N LEU A 37 2.66 -4.42 -0.53
CA LEU A 37 3.75 -5.40 -0.43
C LEU A 37 5.00 -4.88 -1.17
N GLY A 38 4.81 -4.18 -2.28
CA GLY A 38 5.88 -3.52 -2.99
C GLY A 38 6.57 -2.42 -2.19
N LEU A 39 5.81 -1.63 -1.41
CA LEU A 39 6.36 -0.60 -0.53
C LEU A 39 7.12 -1.21 0.65
N VAL A 40 6.65 -2.34 1.20
CA VAL A 40 7.39 -3.11 2.21
C VAL A 40 8.73 -3.60 1.63
N ALA A 41 8.74 -4.16 0.42
CA ALA A 41 9.97 -4.59 -0.22
C ALA A 41 11.00 -3.45 -0.36
N VAL A 42 10.55 -2.25 -0.75
CA VAL A 42 11.42 -1.06 -0.85
C VAL A 42 11.95 -0.64 0.52
N ALA A 43 11.11 -0.65 1.56
CA ALA A 43 11.55 -0.32 2.91
C ALA A 43 12.60 -1.31 3.45
N GLU A 44 12.40 -2.61 3.20
CA GLU A 44 13.37 -3.66 3.56
C GLU A 44 14.68 -3.52 2.78
N ALA A 45 14.61 -3.25 1.47
CA ALA A 45 15.79 -3.04 0.63
C ALA A 45 16.63 -1.83 1.10
N GLY A 46 15.96 -0.75 1.52
CA GLY A 46 16.61 0.44 2.05
C GLY A 46 17.01 0.36 3.53
N ARG A 47 16.70 -0.75 4.23
CA ARG A 47 16.84 -0.88 5.70
C ARG A 47 16.20 0.29 6.45
N LEU A 48 15.04 0.74 5.96
CA LEU A 48 14.34 1.88 6.53
C LEU A 48 13.70 1.52 7.89
N PRO A 49 13.50 2.50 8.78
CA PRO A 49 12.80 2.27 10.05
C PRO A 49 11.41 1.66 9.85
N ARG A 50 10.94 0.91 10.85
CA ARG A 50 9.59 0.34 10.86
C ARG A 50 8.55 1.45 10.68
N GLY A 51 7.57 1.22 9.80
CA GLY A 51 6.55 2.20 9.43
C GLY A 51 6.86 3.02 8.17
N SER A 52 8.07 2.92 7.62
CA SER A 52 8.47 3.70 6.42
C SER A 52 7.62 3.39 5.19
N ALA A 53 7.18 2.15 4.98
CA ALA A 53 6.29 1.80 3.87
C ALA A 53 4.96 2.58 3.92
N ALA A 54 4.36 2.69 5.11
CA ALA A 54 3.14 3.47 5.32
C ALA A 54 3.38 4.97 5.19
N ALA A 55 4.54 5.47 5.65
CA ALA A 55 4.91 6.87 5.47
C ALA A 55 5.07 7.24 3.99
N ILE A 56 5.76 6.41 3.19
CA ILE A 56 5.92 6.60 1.75
C ILE A 56 4.54 6.58 1.06
N PHE A 57 3.67 5.64 1.43
CA PHE A 57 2.29 5.59 0.93
C PHE A 57 1.56 6.90 1.24
N ALA A 58 1.57 7.35 2.49
CA ALA A 58 0.88 8.56 2.92
C ALA A 58 1.38 9.81 2.19
N VAL A 59 2.70 9.95 2.03
CA VAL A 59 3.30 11.04 1.25
C VAL A 59 2.82 11.00 -0.20
N GLY A 60 2.88 9.84 -0.86
CA GLY A 60 2.42 9.69 -2.24
C GLY A 60 0.91 9.93 -2.41
N ARG A 61 0.09 9.51 -1.44
CA ARG A 61 -1.37 9.70 -1.47
C ARG A 61 -1.81 11.10 -1.10
N SER A 62 -0.99 11.86 -0.37
CA SER A 62 -1.34 13.21 0.10
C SER A 62 -1.82 14.13 -1.02
N VAL A 63 -1.20 14.08 -2.19
CA VAL A 63 -1.59 14.86 -3.38
C VAL A 63 -3.03 14.54 -3.80
N GLY A 64 -3.38 13.25 -3.87
CA GLY A 64 -4.72 12.81 -4.21
C GLY A 64 -5.75 13.16 -3.14
N TRP A 65 -5.40 13.05 -1.85
CA TRP A 65 -6.28 13.48 -0.76
C TRP A 65 -6.58 14.97 -0.80
N ILE A 66 -5.57 15.80 -1.05
CA ILE A 66 -5.74 17.25 -1.18
C ILE A 66 -6.61 17.56 -2.40
N ALA A 67 -6.36 16.93 -3.55
CA ALA A 67 -7.17 17.10 -4.75
C ALA A 67 -8.65 16.75 -4.49
N HIS A 68 -8.93 15.56 -3.93
CA HIS A 68 -10.30 15.16 -3.61
C HIS A 68 -10.95 16.05 -2.55
N ALA A 69 -10.19 16.58 -1.59
CA ALA A 69 -10.74 17.53 -0.63
C ALA A 69 -11.17 18.85 -1.32
N LEU A 70 -10.38 19.34 -2.28
CA LEU A 70 -10.73 20.52 -3.07
C LEU A 70 -11.95 20.26 -3.97
N GLU A 71 -11.98 19.11 -4.64
CA GLU A 71 -13.14 18.66 -5.44
C GLU A 71 -14.41 18.60 -4.57
N GLN A 72 -14.33 17.97 -3.40
CA GLN A 72 -15.46 17.86 -2.47
C GLN A 72 -15.91 19.23 -1.94
N ARG A 73 -14.99 20.16 -1.70
CA ARG A 73 -15.34 21.54 -1.28
C ARG A 73 -16.10 22.31 -2.36
N SER A 74 -15.87 21.99 -3.63
CA SER A 74 -16.59 22.59 -4.76
C SER A 74 -17.94 21.91 -5.03
N ALA A 75 -18.15 20.71 -4.50
CA ALA A 75 -19.39 19.96 -4.69
C ALA A 75 -20.54 20.55 -3.85
N SER A 76 -21.74 20.62 -4.44
CA SER A 76 -22.93 21.17 -3.80
C SER A 76 -23.72 20.17 -2.94
N HIS A 77 -23.09 19.07 -2.52
CA HIS A 77 -23.76 18.01 -1.77
C HIS A 77 -22.91 17.50 -0.60
N LEU A 78 -23.61 17.09 0.46
CA LEU A 78 -23.00 16.52 1.66
C LEU A 78 -23.13 15.00 1.65
N LEU A 79 -22.04 14.31 1.99
CA LEU A 79 -22.09 12.88 2.31
C LEU A 79 -22.85 12.68 3.63
N ARG A 80 -24.10 12.23 3.54
CA ARG A 80 -24.97 11.96 4.70
C ARG A 80 -25.54 10.53 4.67
N PRO A 81 -24.69 9.50 4.89
CA PRO A 81 -25.13 8.12 4.92
C PRO A 81 -26.15 7.89 6.04
N ARG A 82 -27.09 6.97 5.82
CA ARG A 82 -28.11 6.56 6.80
C ARG A 82 -27.97 5.07 7.05
N ALA A 83 -27.85 4.69 8.31
CA ALA A 83 -27.92 3.29 8.72
C ALA A 83 -29.37 2.89 9.02
N ARG A 84 -29.68 1.60 8.84
CA ARG A 84 -30.93 0.99 9.29
C ARG A 84 -30.65 0.17 10.54
N TYR A 85 -31.33 0.47 11.64
CA TYR A 85 -31.28 -0.36 12.84
C TYR A 85 -32.03 -1.67 12.58
N VAL A 86 -31.39 -2.79 12.92
CA VAL A 86 -31.93 -4.16 12.78
C VAL A 86 -31.72 -4.97 14.07
N GLY A 87 -31.61 -4.27 15.21
CA GLY A 87 -31.62 -4.94 16.50
C GLY A 87 -33.02 -5.48 16.83
N PRO A 88 -33.12 -6.29 17.89
CA PRO A 88 -34.38 -6.91 18.29
C PRO A 88 -35.45 -5.89 18.69
#